data_AF-A0A2I0FNX2-F1
#
_entry.id   AF-A0A2I0FNX2-F1
#
_cell.length_a   1.000
_cell.length_b   1.000
_cell.length_c   1.000
_cell.angle_alpha   90.00
_cell.angle_beta   90.00
_cell.angle_gamma   90.00
#
_symmetry.space_group_name_H-M   'P 1'
#
loop_
_entity.id
_entity.type
_entity.pdbx_description
1 polymer ?
#
loop_
_entity_poly.entity_id
_entity_poly.type
_entity_poly.pdbx_seq_one_letter_code
_entity_poly.pdbx_strand_id
1 'polypeptide(L)'
;MASLRDIKNRITSTKKTSQITRAMQMVSASKLNRAEMNAKAFVPYMAKIQDVVASIAAGSNDASHPMMTSRPVKKTAYLVITSDRGLVGGYNSNILRTVSNKIRERHTSNDEFVILSIGRKGRDFFAKQGMTILESAIALPDHPSFADIKEITRKAVGMFSEGAYDEVYMYYNHFVSAIQQEVTETKVLPLTDIKPTGATSSYEFDPSAEAILEVLLPQYAESLIFGAVLDGKASEHAASMTAMKSATDNASELIDGLTLSYNRARQAAITQEITEIVGGAAALE
;
A
#
# COMPACT_ATOMS: atom_id res chain seq x y z
N MET A 1 33.60 -29.36 -5.68
CA MET A 1 33.71 -27.89 -5.84
C MET A 1 32.74 -27.46 -6.93
N ALA A 2 32.12 -26.28 -6.83
CA ALA A 2 31.31 -25.76 -7.93
C ALA A 2 32.19 -25.63 -9.20
N SER A 3 31.73 -26.14 -10.34
CA SER A 3 32.53 -26.05 -11.57
C SER A 3 32.66 -24.58 -12.00
N LEU A 4 33.73 -24.24 -12.71
CA LEU A 4 33.91 -22.91 -13.33
C LEU A 4 32.68 -22.48 -14.14
N ARG A 5 32.04 -23.45 -14.81
CA ARG A 5 30.81 -23.25 -15.56
C ARG A 5 29.64 -22.83 -14.67
N ASP A 6 29.49 -23.45 -13.49
CA ASP A 6 28.40 -23.14 -12.56
C ASP A 6 28.54 -21.74 -11.97
N ILE A 7 29.77 -21.35 -11.61
CA ILE A 7 30.04 -19.99 -11.10
C ILE A 7 29.74 -18.95 -12.20
N LYS A 8 30.19 -19.20 -13.45
CA LYS A 8 29.89 -18.32 -14.57
C LYS A 8 28.39 -18.19 -14.83
N ASN A 9 27.65 -19.31 -14.80
CA ASN A 9 26.21 -19.32 -14.97
C ASN A 9 25.50 -18.51 -13.88
N ARG A 10 25.93 -18.63 -12.62
CA ARG A 10 25.43 -17.81 -11.50
C ARG A 10 25.69 -16.32 -11.73
N ILE A 11 26.90 -15.94 -12.13
CA ILE A 11 27.23 -14.53 -12.46
C ILE A 11 26.28 -14.00 -13.54
N THR A 12 26.11 -14.73 -14.63
CA THR A 12 25.23 -14.31 -15.74
C THR A 12 23.78 -14.20 -15.29
N SER A 13 23.29 -15.15 -14.48
CA SER A 13 21.94 -15.10 -13.92
C SER A 13 21.74 -13.87 -13.03
N THR A 14 22.65 -13.62 -12.08
CA THR A 14 22.55 -12.48 -11.17
C THR A 14 22.66 -11.15 -11.91
N LYS A 15 23.49 -11.05 -12.96
CA LYS A 15 23.55 -9.87 -13.84
C LYS A 15 22.21 -9.59 -14.52
N LYS A 16 21.52 -10.62 -15.03
CA LYS A 16 20.18 -10.47 -15.61
C LYS A 16 19.17 -9.99 -14.57
N THR A 17 19.20 -10.58 -13.36
CA THR A 17 18.33 -10.14 -12.25
C THR A 17 18.58 -8.67 -11.89
N SER A 18 19.85 -8.24 -11.78
CA SER A 18 20.24 -6.85 -11.50
C SER A 18 19.70 -5.87 -12.56
N GLN A 19 19.75 -6.23 -13.84
CA GLN A 19 19.19 -5.41 -14.92
C GLN A 19 17.67 -5.28 -14.81
N ILE A 20 16.97 -6.37 -14.47
CA ILE A 20 15.52 -6.37 -14.28
C ILE A 20 15.14 -5.50 -13.09
N THR A 21 15.81 -5.65 -11.93
CA THR A 21 15.52 -4.84 -10.74
C THR A 21 15.81 -3.37 -11.00
N ARG A 22 16.89 -3.03 -11.72
CA ARG A 22 17.19 -1.66 -12.12
C ARG A 22 16.11 -1.07 -13.02
N ALA A 23 15.61 -1.83 -13.98
CA ALA A 23 14.49 -1.39 -14.82
C ALA A 23 13.22 -1.18 -14.00
N MET A 24 12.89 -2.10 -13.10
CA MET A 24 11.73 -2.00 -12.21
C MET A 24 11.82 -0.81 -11.25
N GLN A 25 13.02 -0.47 -10.76
CA GLN A 25 13.27 0.74 -9.98
C GLN A 25 12.87 1.99 -10.78
N MET A 26 13.34 2.11 -12.04
CA MET A 26 13.04 3.26 -12.89
C MET A 26 11.54 3.36 -13.22
N VAL A 27 10.89 2.22 -13.48
CA VAL A 27 9.43 2.17 -13.70
C VAL A 27 8.69 2.62 -12.43
N SER A 28 9.11 2.16 -11.25
CA SER A 28 8.49 2.55 -9.98
C SER A 28 8.67 4.03 -9.69
N ALA A 29 9.84 4.59 -9.99
CA ALA A 29 10.09 6.03 -9.86
C ALA A 29 9.17 6.87 -10.75
N SER A 30 8.97 6.45 -12.01
CA SER A 30 8.06 7.13 -12.94
C SER A 30 6.61 7.08 -12.43
N LYS A 31 6.17 5.94 -11.90
CA LYS A 31 4.83 5.78 -11.33
C LYS A 31 4.65 6.58 -10.04
N LEU A 32 5.66 6.64 -9.18
CA LEU A 32 5.67 7.47 -7.97
C LEU A 32 5.42 8.94 -8.31
N ASN A 33 6.18 9.49 -9.27
CA ASN A 33 6.00 10.88 -9.70
C ASN A 33 4.56 11.18 -10.14
N ARG A 34 3.94 10.25 -10.89
CA ARG A 34 2.55 10.38 -11.30
C ARG A 34 1.56 10.25 -10.13
N ALA A 35 1.80 9.31 -9.22
CA ALA A 35 0.98 9.15 -8.03
C ALA A 35 1.02 10.40 -7.13
N GLU A 36 2.19 11.00 -6.93
CA GLU A 36 2.32 12.27 -6.20
C GLU A 36 1.57 13.42 -6.89
N MET A 37 1.66 13.52 -8.22
CA MET A 37 0.92 14.55 -8.96
C MET A 37 -0.59 14.38 -8.79
N ASN A 38 -1.09 13.14 -8.85
CA ASN A 38 -2.51 12.84 -8.64
C ASN A 38 -2.94 13.16 -7.20
N ALA A 39 -2.13 12.81 -6.20
CA ALA A 39 -2.39 13.13 -4.80
C ALA A 39 -2.45 14.66 -4.58
N LYS A 40 -1.46 15.40 -5.11
CA LYS A 40 -1.43 16.88 -5.04
C LYS A 40 -2.63 17.52 -5.75
N ALA A 41 -3.05 16.98 -6.89
CA ALA A 41 -4.23 17.46 -7.62
C ALA A 41 -5.54 17.19 -6.86
N PHE A 42 -5.57 16.19 -5.98
CA PHE A 42 -6.73 15.86 -5.17
C PHE A 42 -6.87 16.73 -3.90
N VAL A 43 -5.76 17.26 -3.37
CA VAL A 43 -5.76 18.08 -2.13
C VAL A 43 -6.76 19.25 -2.18
N PRO A 44 -6.86 20.07 -3.24
CA PRO A 44 -7.80 21.19 -3.28
C PRO A 44 -9.27 20.75 -3.21
N TYR A 45 -9.60 19.62 -3.86
CA TYR A 45 -10.95 19.06 -3.79
C TYR A 45 -11.26 18.61 -2.36
N MET A 46 -10.34 17.88 -1.73
CA MET A 46 -10.49 17.37 -0.37
C MET A 46 -10.62 18.51 0.66
N ALA A 47 -9.78 19.54 0.56
CA ALA A 47 -9.85 20.72 1.42
C ALA A 47 -11.21 21.43 1.25
N LYS A 48 -11.68 21.60 0.02
CA LYS A 48 -12.94 22.30 -0.23
C LYS A 48 -14.15 21.55 0.29
N ILE A 49 -14.23 20.23 0.08
CA ILE A 49 -15.35 19.44 0.60
C ILE A 49 -15.31 19.39 2.14
N GLN A 50 -14.12 19.31 2.75
CA GLN A 50 -13.96 19.38 4.20
C GLN A 50 -14.44 20.72 4.76
N ASP A 51 -14.08 21.84 4.14
CA ASP A 51 -14.50 23.17 4.57
C ASP A 51 -16.02 23.37 4.48
N VAL A 52 -16.63 22.87 3.40
CA VAL A 52 -18.09 22.95 3.22
C VAL A 52 -18.80 22.10 4.28
N VAL A 53 -18.38 20.85 4.47
CA VAL A 53 -18.96 19.97 5.49
C VAL A 53 -18.78 20.55 6.89
N ALA A 54 -17.59 21.08 7.21
CA ALA A 54 -17.31 21.73 8.50
C ALA A 54 -18.18 22.98 8.72
N SER A 55 -18.36 23.80 7.68
CA SER A 55 -19.17 25.02 7.77
C SER A 55 -20.64 24.71 7.98
N ILE A 56 -21.18 23.68 7.32
CA ILE A 56 -22.55 23.23 7.52
C ILE A 56 -22.71 22.66 8.93
N ALA A 57 -21.82 21.74 9.34
CA ALA A 57 -21.87 21.11 10.66
C ALA A 57 -21.78 22.12 11.82
N ALA A 58 -20.99 23.19 11.67
CA ALA A 58 -20.88 24.26 12.67
C ALA A 58 -22.09 25.21 12.70
N GLY A 59 -22.76 25.41 11.57
CA GLY A 59 -23.92 26.31 11.46
C GLY A 59 -25.25 25.67 11.88
N SER A 60 -25.32 24.34 11.88
CA SER A 60 -26.54 23.60 12.18
C SER A 60 -26.45 22.88 13.53
N ASN A 61 -26.77 23.58 14.62
CA ASN A 61 -26.85 22.98 15.97
C ASN A 61 -27.88 21.83 16.08
N ASP A 62 -28.84 21.75 15.14
CA ASP A 62 -29.92 20.74 15.11
C ASP A 62 -29.75 19.65 14.03
N ALA A 63 -28.71 19.69 13.18
CA ALA A 63 -28.54 18.67 12.13
C ALA A 63 -27.91 17.39 12.68
N SER A 64 -28.76 16.51 13.21
CA SER A 64 -28.37 15.18 13.67
C SER A 64 -28.27 14.19 12.50
N HIS A 65 -27.09 14.09 11.86
CA HIS A 65 -26.86 13.07 10.84
C HIS A 65 -26.27 11.77 11.44
N PRO A 66 -26.75 10.56 11.06
CA PRO A 66 -26.23 9.28 11.56
C PRO A 66 -24.71 9.10 11.38
N MET A 67 -24.14 9.70 10.34
CA MET A 67 -22.68 9.64 10.08
C MET A 67 -21.84 10.55 10.96
N MET A 68 -22.43 11.48 11.72
CA MET A 68 -21.72 12.36 12.66
C MET A 68 -21.95 11.98 14.13
N THR A 69 -22.88 11.07 14.41
CA THR A 69 -23.22 10.66 15.78
C THR A 69 -22.49 9.39 16.17
N SER A 70 -21.91 9.39 17.37
CA SER A 70 -21.29 8.20 17.94
C SER A 70 -22.36 7.32 18.58
N ARG A 71 -22.32 6.01 18.31
CA ARG A 71 -23.25 5.01 18.86
C ARG A 71 -22.48 3.85 19.51
N PRO A 72 -23.11 3.08 20.41
CA PRO A 72 -22.46 1.93 21.03
C PRO A 72 -21.96 0.92 19.99
N VAL A 73 -20.68 0.56 20.06
CA VAL A 73 -20.01 -0.25 19.05
C VAL A 73 -20.31 -1.73 19.27
N LYS A 74 -21.11 -2.33 18.38
CA LYS A 74 -21.37 -3.78 18.31
C LYS A 74 -20.52 -4.45 17.24
N LYS A 75 -20.29 -3.76 16.13
CA LYS A 75 -19.52 -4.30 15.01
C LYS A 75 -18.65 -3.24 14.36
N THR A 76 -17.42 -3.63 14.01
CA THR A 76 -16.41 -2.72 13.44
C THR A 76 -16.04 -3.13 12.01
N ALA A 77 -15.99 -2.16 11.09
CA ALA A 77 -15.47 -2.40 9.75
C ALA A 77 -14.01 -1.92 9.63
N TYR A 78 -13.18 -2.77 9.03
CA TYR A 78 -11.78 -2.51 8.75
C TYR A 78 -11.55 -2.40 7.25
N LEU A 79 -11.31 -1.18 6.76
CA LEU A 79 -10.91 -0.92 5.39
C LEU A 79 -9.39 -0.96 5.29
N VAL A 80 -8.85 -1.94 4.57
CA VAL A 80 -7.40 -2.20 4.52
C VAL A 80 -6.90 -2.00 3.10
N ILE A 81 -6.00 -1.04 2.93
CA ILE A 81 -5.40 -0.71 1.64
C ILE A 81 -4.06 -1.42 1.50
N THR A 82 -3.94 -2.29 0.50
CA THR A 82 -2.75 -3.07 0.18
C THR A 82 -2.47 -3.01 -1.32
N SER A 83 -1.30 -3.52 -1.73
CA SER A 83 -0.99 -3.61 -3.14
C SER A 83 -1.60 -4.87 -3.79
N ASP A 84 -1.79 -4.82 -5.11
CA ASP A 84 -2.10 -6.01 -5.88
C ASP A 84 -0.85 -6.85 -6.19
N ARG A 85 0.29 -6.17 -6.36
CA ARG A 85 1.57 -6.78 -6.77
C ARG A 85 2.53 -6.91 -5.60
N GLY A 86 3.44 -7.88 -5.69
CA GLY A 86 4.54 -8.02 -4.74
C GLY A 86 5.72 -7.10 -5.08
N LEU A 87 6.90 -7.41 -4.52
CA LEU A 87 8.15 -6.68 -4.77
C LEU A 87 8.14 -5.22 -4.28
N VAL A 88 7.33 -4.95 -3.24
CA VAL A 88 7.15 -3.63 -2.61
C VAL A 88 7.76 -3.57 -1.20
N GLY A 89 8.80 -4.38 -0.94
CA GLY A 89 9.43 -4.46 0.37
C GLY A 89 8.45 -4.80 1.50
N GLY A 90 8.52 -4.04 2.59
CA GLY A 90 7.68 -4.23 3.79
C GLY A 90 6.27 -3.64 3.72
N TYR A 91 5.88 -2.99 2.61
CA TYR A 91 4.63 -2.23 2.48
C TYR A 91 3.39 -3.01 2.97
N ASN A 92 3.15 -4.20 2.40
CA ASN A 92 1.99 -5.01 2.77
C ASN A 92 2.13 -5.64 4.15
N SER A 93 3.32 -6.15 4.47
CA SER A 93 3.54 -6.86 5.73
C SER A 93 3.38 -5.96 6.94
N ASN A 94 3.75 -4.68 6.83
CA ASN A 94 3.62 -3.72 7.92
C ASN A 94 2.13 -3.41 8.17
N ILE A 95 1.36 -3.08 7.13
CA ILE A 95 -0.09 -2.84 7.25
C ILE A 95 -0.79 -4.07 7.82
N LEU A 96 -0.58 -5.24 7.22
CA LEU A 96 -1.27 -6.48 7.61
C LEU A 96 -0.96 -6.88 9.06
N ARG A 97 0.29 -6.68 9.50
CA ARG A 97 0.69 -6.93 10.89
C ARG A 97 -0.01 -5.96 11.85
N THR A 98 -0.01 -4.67 11.54
CA THR A 98 -0.67 -3.65 12.38
C THR A 98 -2.17 -3.92 12.50
N VAL A 99 -2.84 -4.19 11.38
CA VAL A 99 -4.28 -4.53 11.37
C VAL A 99 -4.54 -5.80 12.18
N SER A 100 -3.76 -6.86 11.97
CA SER A 100 -3.93 -8.13 12.70
C SER A 100 -3.72 -7.96 14.21
N ASN A 101 -2.80 -7.08 14.63
CA ASN A 101 -2.60 -6.76 16.04
C ASN A 101 -3.80 -5.99 16.60
N LYS A 102 -4.27 -4.96 15.87
CA LYS A 102 -5.42 -4.15 16.29
C LYS A 102 -6.71 -4.94 16.37
N ILE A 103 -6.95 -5.85 15.43
CA ILE A 103 -8.10 -6.75 15.48
C ILE A 103 -8.02 -7.65 16.72
N ARG A 104 -6.86 -8.24 17.02
CA ARG A 104 -6.70 -9.08 18.22
C ARG A 104 -6.78 -8.30 19.54
N GLU A 105 -6.41 -7.02 19.53
CA GLU A 105 -6.52 -6.14 20.70
C GLU A 105 -7.97 -5.74 20.98
N ARG A 106 -8.77 -5.51 19.92
CA ARG A 106 -10.15 -5.00 20.03
C ARG A 106 -11.22 -6.08 20.07
N HIS A 107 -10.95 -7.23 19.45
CA HIS A 107 -11.96 -8.24 19.18
C HIS A 107 -11.54 -9.62 19.64
N THR A 108 -12.50 -10.35 20.19
CA THR A 108 -12.35 -11.75 20.60
C THR A 108 -12.96 -12.73 19.60
N SER A 109 -14.02 -12.32 18.89
CA SER A 109 -14.70 -13.13 17.88
C SER A 109 -14.64 -12.49 16.48
N ASN A 110 -14.68 -13.34 15.45
CA ASN A 110 -14.76 -12.92 14.04
C ASN A 110 -16.11 -12.29 13.67
N ASP A 111 -17.14 -12.43 14.52
CA ASP A 111 -18.47 -11.85 14.27
C ASP A 111 -18.53 -10.35 14.58
N GLU A 112 -17.61 -9.88 15.43
CA GLU A 112 -17.51 -8.50 15.91
C GLU A 112 -16.89 -7.55 14.87
N PHE A 113 -16.33 -8.07 13.77
CA PHE A 113 -15.73 -7.25 12.74
C PHE A 113 -15.93 -7.77 11.32
N VAL A 114 -15.76 -6.88 10.35
CA VAL A 114 -15.73 -7.20 8.91
C VAL A 114 -14.57 -6.49 8.24
N ILE A 115 -14.03 -7.10 7.20
CA ILE A 115 -12.91 -6.54 6.45
C ILE A 115 -13.37 -6.13 5.05
N LEU A 116 -13.02 -4.91 4.65
CA LEU A 116 -13.07 -4.43 3.28
C LEU A 116 -11.64 -4.32 2.76
N SER A 117 -11.26 -5.16 1.80
CA SER A 117 -9.89 -5.19 1.30
C SER A 117 -9.78 -4.44 -0.02
N ILE A 118 -8.89 -3.45 -0.06
CA ILE A 118 -8.43 -2.84 -1.29
C ILE A 118 -7.05 -3.45 -1.62
N GLY A 119 -6.96 -4.14 -2.74
CA GLY A 119 -5.77 -4.86 -3.19
C GLY A 119 -5.79 -6.37 -2.89
N ARG A 120 -5.19 -7.13 -3.81
CA ARG A 120 -5.12 -8.60 -3.77
C ARG A 120 -4.35 -9.12 -2.55
N LYS A 121 -3.26 -8.46 -2.12
CA LYS A 121 -2.42 -8.97 -1.03
C LYS A 121 -3.15 -8.99 0.32
N GLY A 122 -3.98 -7.99 0.60
CA GLY A 122 -4.86 -7.96 1.77
C GLY A 122 -5.91 -9.07 1.70
N ARG A 123 -6.62 -9.16 0.58
CA ARG A 123 -7.68 -10.15 0.37
C ARG A 123 -7.17 -11.58 0.59
N ASP A 124 -6.07 -11.94 -0.08
CA ASP A 124 -5.51 -13.29 0.00
C ASP A 124 -5.04 -13.62 1.43
N PHE A 125 -4.48 -12.63 2.13
CA PHE A 125 -4.02 -12.78 3.51
C PHE A 125 -5.18 -13.04 4.48
N PHE A 126 -6.20 -12.20 4.45
CA PHE A 126 -7.36 -12.32 5.34
C PHE A 126 -8.19 -13.56 5.05
N ALA A 127 -8.33 -13.93 3.77
CA ALA A 127 -9.01 -15.16 3.37
C ALA A 127 -8.29 -16.40 3.91
N LYS A 128 -6.95 -16.41 3.85
CA LYS A 128 -6.14 -17.51 4.41
C LYS A 128 -6.26 -17.61 5.93
N GLN A 129 -6.52 -16.50 6.62
CA GLN A 129 -6.74 -16.47 8.07
C GLN A 129 -8.18 -16.81 8.48
N GLY A 130 -9.09 -17.05 7.53
CA GLY A 130 -10.48 -17.34 7.83
C GLY A 130 -11.26 -16.14 8.38
N MET A 131 -10.80 -14.92 8.09
CA MET A 131 -11.49 -13.68 8.50
C MET A 131 -12.62 -13.33 7.54
N THR A 132 -13.67 -12.70 8.04
CA THR A 132 -14.86 -12.32 7.26
C THR A 132 -14.56 -11.11 6.36
N ILE A 133 -14.41 -11.36 5.06
CA ILE A 133 -14.24 -10.33 4.03
C ILE A 133 -15.62 -9.98 3.47
N LEU A 134 -16.04 -8.74 3.65
CA LEU A 134 -17.34 -8.23 3.19
C LEU A 134 -17.33 -7.85 1.70
N GLU A 135 -16.25 -7.19 1.27
CA GLU A 135 -16.07 -6.73 -0.10
C GLU A 135 -14.58 -6.62 -0.42
N SER A 136 -14.21 -6.77 -1.69
CA SER A 136 -12.83 -6.57 -2.10
C SER A 136 -12.71 -5.91 -3.47
N ALA A 137 -11.93 -4.84 -3.56
CA ALA A 137 -11.51 -4.23 -4.81
C ALA A 137 -10.11 -4.74 -5.15
N ILE A 138 -9.95 -5.43 -6.27
CA ILE A 138 -8.67 -6.00 -6.72
C ILE A 138 -8.31 -5.49 -8.11
N ALA A 139 -7.04 -5.62 -8.48
CA ALA A 139 -6.52 -5.23 -9.78
C ALA A 139 -6.74 -3.74 -10.09
N LEU A 140 -6.48 -2.89 -9.10
CA LEU A 140 -6.54 -1.45 -9.29
C LEU A 140 -5.43 -0.98 -10.25
N PRO A 141 -5.72 0.01 -11.11
CA PRO A 141 -4.69 0.64 -11.92
C PRO A 141 -3.56 1.24 -11.06
N ASP A 142 -2.37 1.40 -11.65
CA ASP A 142 -1.26 2.12 -11.01
C ASP A 142 -1.64 3.59 -10.70
N HIS A 143 -2.58 4.14 -11.48
CA HIS A 143 -3.14 5.47 -11.29
C HIS A 143 -4.66 5.34 -11.21
N PRO A 144 -5.21 5.03 -10.03
CA PRO A 144 -6.64 4.83 -9.88
C PRO A 144 -7.39 6.15 -10.01
N SER A 145 -8.55 6.06 -10.63
CA SER A 145 -9.58 7.10 -10.64
C SER A 145 -10.59 6.83 -9.52
N PHE A 146 -11.44 7.82 -9.22
CA PHE A 146 -12.51 7.65 -8.25
C PHE A 146 -13.49 6.53 -8.63
N ALA A 147 -13.73 6.34 -9.94
CA ALA A 147 -14.62 5.31 -10.45
C ALA A 147 -14.15 3.89 -10.10
N ASP A 148 -12.84 3.66 -10.01
CA ASP A 148 -12.25 2.34 -9.77
C ASP A 148 -12.50 1.83 -8.34
N ILE A 149 -12.77 2.73 -7.39
CA ILE A 149 -13.04 2.36 -5.98
C ILE A 149 -14.47 2.68 -5.54
N LYS A 150 -15.28 3.30 -6.41
CA LYS A 150 -16.62 3.80 -6.06
C LYS A 150 -17.54 2.71 -5.51
N GLU A 151 -17.45 1.49 -6.05
CA GLU A 151 -18.31 0.38 -5.61
C GLU A 151 -18.02 -0.03 -4.16
N ILE A 152 -16.73 -0.23 -3.83
CA ILE A 152 -16.33 -0.62 -2.48
C ILE A 152 -16.56 0.52 -1.48
N THR A 153 -16.30 1.78 -1.86
CA THR A 153 -16.52 2.92 -0.96
C THR A 153 -18.00 3.15 -0.70
N ARG A 154 -18.85 3.10 -1.73
CA ARG A 154 -20.30 3.24 -1.59
C ARG A 154 -20.89 2.12 -0.72
N LYS A 155 -20.40 0.89 -0.88
CA LYS A 155 -20.81 -0.24 -0.02
C LYS A 155 -20.33 -0.06 1.42
N ALA A 156 -19.10 0.42 1.62
CA ALA A 156 -18.55 0.74 2.95
C ALA A 156 -19.37 1.82 3.68
N VAL A 157 -19.79 2.84 2.95
CA VAL A 157 -20.57 3.94 3.50
C VAL A 157 -22.03 3.54 3.69
N GLY A 158 -22.64 2.88 2.70
CA GLY A 158 -24.04 2.46 2.74
C GLY A 158 -24.34 1.49 3.89
N MET A 159 -23.48 0.49 4.10
CA MET A 159 -23.68 -0.48 5.19
C MET A 159 -23.49 0.12 6.58
N PHE A 160 -22.71 1.19 6.72
CA PHE A 160 -22.69 1.98 7.95
C PHE A 160 -24.04 2.66 8.19
N SER A 161 -24.59 3.31 7.17
CA SER A 161 -25.90 3.97 7.25
C SER A 161 -27.04 3.01 7.55
N GLU A 162 -26.96 1.78 7.03
CA GLU A 162 -27.91 0.68 7.34
C GLU A 162 -27.75 0.09 8.75
N GLY A 163 -26.67 0.44 9.49
CA GLY A 163 -26.41 -0.05 10.83
C GLY A 163 -25.78 -1.45 10.89
N ALA A 164 -25.17 -1.92 9.79
CA ALA A 164 -24.46 -3.20 9.77
C ALA A 164 -23.15 -3.18 10.59
N TYR A 165 -22.57 -2.00 10.77
CA TYR A 165 -21.45 -1.73 11.67
C TYR A 165 -21.48 -0.28 12.17
N ASP A 166 -20.84 -0.05 13.31
CA ASP A 166 -20.94 1.18 14.08
C ASP A 166 -19.72 2.08 13.95
N GLU A 167 -18.60 1.53 13.47
CA GLU A 167 -17.36 2.27 13.22
C GLU A 167 -16.65 1.72 11.97
N VAL A 168 -15.96 2.61 11.26
CA VAL A 168 -15.12 2.25 10.11
C VAL A 168 -13.72 2.80 10.34
N TYR A 169 -12.75 1.90 10.44
CA TYR A 169 -11.33 2.22 10.51
C TYR A 169 -10.66 1.92 9.17
N MET A 170 -9.79 2.81 8.74
CA MET A 170 -9.00 2.65 7.52
C MET A 170 -7.52 2.53 7.86
N TYR A 171 -6.86 1.58 7.20
CA TYR A 171 -5.43 1.32 7.34
C TYR A 171 -4.75 1.42 5.99
N TYR A 172 -3.73 2.26 5.93
CA TYR A 172 -2.93 2.51 4.73
C TYR A 172 -1.52 2.95 5.12
N ASN A 173 -0.61 2.98 4.16
CA ASN A 173 0.71 3.57 4.35
C ASN A 173 0.68 5.03 3.92
N HIS A 174 0.86 5.94 4.86
CA HIS A 174 1.03 7.37 4.59
C HIS A 174 2.40 7.64 3.98
N PHE A 175 2.42 8.36 2.86
CA PHE A 175 3.62 8.72 2.15
C PHE A 175 4.29 9.92 2.80
N VAL A 176 5.33 9.67 3.61
CA VAL A 176 6.17 10.73 4.19
C VAL A 176 7.31 11.09 3.23
N SER A 177 8.01 10.07 2.73
CA SER A 177 9.07 10.25 1.74
C SER A 177 9.31 8.97 0.93
N ALA A 178 10.20 9.06 -0.05
CA ALA A 178 10.64 7.90 -0.84
C ALA A 178 11.22 6.74 0.03
N ILE A 179 11.72 7.05 1.23
CA ILE A 179 12.35 6.08 2.14
C ILE A 179 11.41 5.71 3.29
N GLN A 180 10.65 6.67 3.81
CA GLN A 180 9.80 6.50 4.99
C GLN A 180 8.32 6.43 4.59
N GLN A 181 7.67 5.33 4.97
CA GLN A 181 6.23 5.15 4.90
C GLN A 181 5.74 4.71 6.27
N GLU A 182 4.66 5.33 6.75
CA GLU A 182 4.12 5.06 8.07
C GLU A 182 2.75 4.41 7.95
N VAL A 183 2.52 3.32 8.69
CA VAL A 183 1.20 2.69 8.74
C VAL A 183 0.29 3.57 9.59
N THR A 184 -0.70 4.18 8.96
CA THR A 184 -1.64 5.09 9.61
C THR A 184 -2.99 4.39 9.80
N GLU A 185 -3.53 4.52 11.00
CA GLU A 185 -4.91 4.18 11.31
C GLU A 185 -5.73 5.48 11.33
N THR A 186 -6.75 5.55 10.49
CA THR A 186 -7.66 6.71 10.43
C THR A 186 -9.09 6.24 10.62
N LYS A 187 -9.83 6.87 11.52
CA LYS A 187 -11.27 6.64 11.67
C LYS A 187 -12.01 7.37 10.56
N VAL A 188 -12.70 6.63 9.70
CA VAL A 188 -13.46 7.18 8.57
C VAL A 188 -14.89 7.51 8.99
N LEU A 189 -15.52 6.63 9.78
CA LEU A 189 -16.87 6.82 10.30
C LEU A 189 -16.97 6.33 11.76
N PRO A 190 -17.81 6.96 12.60
CA PRO A 190 -18.48 8.26 12.40
C PRO A 190 -17.50 9.44 12.29
N LEU A 191 -17.93 10.50 11.60
CA LEU A 191 -17.20 11.74 11.36
C LEU A 191 -17.28 12.66 12.58
N THR A 192 -16.53 12.33 13.63
CA THR A 192 -16.51 13.12 14.88
C THR A 192 -15.48 14.25 14.88
N ASP A 193 -14.44 14.15 14.06
CA ASP A 193 -13.28 15.05 14.06
C ASP A 193 -13.24 15.97 12.83
N ILE A 194 -14.38 16.48 12.38
CA ILE A 194 -14.41 17.43 11.25
C ILE A 194 -13.94 18.80 11.74
N LYS A 195 -12.68 19.13 11.46
CA LYS A 195 -12.12 20.46 11.74
C LYS A 195 -12.15 21.32 10.48
N PRO A 196 -12.56 22.60 10.56
CA PRO A 196 -12.45 23.52 9.43
C PRO A 196 -10.96 23.76 9.10
N THR A 197 -10.62 23.82 7.80
CA THR A 197 -9.23 24.08 7.36
C THR A 197 -8.95 25.57 7.14
N GLY A 198 -9.96 26.43 7.29
CA GLY A 198 -9.86 27.88 7.17
C GLY A 198 -11.01 28.62 7.86
N ALA A 199 -11.23 29.89 7.47
CA ALA A 199 -12.32 30.70 8.01
C ALA A 199 -13.69 30.14 7.61
N THR A 200 -14.56 29.90 8.58
CA THR A 200 -15.95 29.51 8.36
C THR A 200 -16.67 30.59 7.56
N SER A 201 -17.13 30.23 6.37
CA SER A 201 -17.95 31.10 5.51
C SER A 201 -19.42 30.87 5.81
N SER A 202 -20.23 31.93 5.82
CA SER A 202 -21.69 31.81 5.91
C SER A 202 -22.23 31.37 4.55
N TYR A 203 -23.02 30.29 4.54
CA TYR A 203 -23.66 29.75 3.35
C TYR A 203 -25.18 29.86 3.47
N GLU A 204 -25.85 30.20 2.37
CA GLU A 204 -27.29 29.98 2.24
C GLU A 204 -27.51 28.56 1.68
N PHE A 205 -28.46 27.83 2.26
CA PHE A 205 -28.72 26.43 1.92
C PHE A 205 -30.00 26.32 1.10
N ASP A 206 -29.89 25.71 -0.07
CA ASP A 206 -31.02 25.36 -0.92
C ASP A 206 -30.88 23.86 -1.29
N PRO A 207 -31.80 22.96 -0.90
CA PRO A 207 -33.09 23.22 -0.23
C PRO A 207 -33.05 23.32 1.30
N SER A 208 -32.12 22.64 1.99
CA SER A 208 -31.88 22.76 3.43
C SER A 208 -30.49 22.23 3.80
N ALA A 209 -29.96 22.61 4.96
CA ALA A 209 -28.66 22.12 5.45
C ALA A 209 -28.64 20.58 5.58
N GLU A 210 -29.72 19.99 6.09
CA GLU A 210 -29.85 18.55 6.29
C GLU A 210 -29.86 17.79 4.95
N ALA A 211 -30.65 18.24 3.98
CA ALA A 211 -30.70 17.64 2.64
C ALA A 211 -29.34 17.70 1.92
N ILE A 212 -28.57 18.77 2.13
CA ILE A 212 -27.21 18.90 1.59
C ILE A 212 -26.26 17.91 2.31
N LEU A 213 -26.35 17.77 3.64
CA LEU A 213 -25.53 16.83 4.40
C LEU A 213 -25.79 15.37 4.03
N GLU A 214 -27.03 14.98 3.74
CA GLU A 214 -27.38 13.63 3.29
C GLU A 214 -26.62 13.22 2.02
N VAL A 215 -26.31 14.20 1.15
CA VAL A 215 -25.56 13.96 -0.09
C VAL A 215 -24.06 14.14 0.14
N LEU A 216 -23.65 15.18 0.87
CA LEU A 216 -22.23 15.52 1.03
C LEU A 216 -21.48 14.61 1.99
N LEU A 217 -22.08 14.12 3.08
CA LEU A 217 -21.36 13.29 4.05
C LEU A 217 -20.93 11.94 3.45
N PRO A 218 -21.76 11.22 2.68
CA PRO A 218 -21.30 10.05 1.93
C PRO A 218 -20.18 10.39 0.96
N GLN A 219 -20.32 11.46 0.18
CA GLN A 219 -19.29 11.88 -0.77
C GLN A 219 -17.97 12.24 -0.09
N TYR A 220 -18.04 12.88 1.08
CA TYR A 220 -16.88 13.20 1.92
C TYR A 220 -16.19 11.92 2.40
N ALA A 221 -16.93 10.97 2.95
CA ALA A 221 -16.38 9.68 3.39
C ALA A 221 -15.77 8.89 2.22
N GLU A 222 -16.43 8.84 1.07
CA GLU A 222 -15.88 8.23 -0.16
C GLU A 222 -14.58 8.93 -0.61
N SER A 223 -14.53 10.26 -0.49
CA SER A 223 -13.37 11.08 -0.84
C SER A 223 -12.19 10.87 0.11
N LEU A 224 -12.45 10.70 1.41
CA LEU A 224 -11.42 10.34 2.39
C LEU A 224 -10.77 8.99 2.05
N ILE A 225 -11.58 7.99 1.69
CA ILE A 225 -11.08 6.69 1.27
C ILE A 225 -10.27 6.82 -0.02
N PHE A 226 -10.75 7.59 -1.00
CA PHE A 226 -10.01 7.83 -2.24
C PHE A 226 -8.67 8.52 -2.00
N GLY A 227 -8.63 9.54 -1.16
CA GLY A 227 -7.39 10.21 -0.77
C GLY A 227 -6.38 9.25 -0.17
N ALA A 228 -6.81 8.35 0.72
CA ALA A 228 -5.94 7.33 1.29
C ALA A 228 -5.51 6.26 0.29
N VAL A 229 -6.32 5.96 -0.72
CA VAL A 229 -5.89 5.08 -1.84
C VAL A 229 -4.81 5.76 -2.68
N LEU A 230 -4.93 7.05 -2.98
CA LEU A 230 -3.91 7.81 -3.70
C LEU A 230 -2.59 7.88 -2.92
N ASP A 231 -2.68 8.17 -1.63
CA ASP A 231 -1.53 8.19 -0.71
C ASP A 231 -0.89 6.79 -0.56
N GLY A 232 -1.73 5.77 -0.40
CA GLY A 232 -1.32 4.38 -0.38
C GLY A 232 -0.61 3.96 -1.67
N LYS A 233 -1.02 4.44 -2.84
CA LYS A 233 -0.36 4.18 -4.14
C LYS A 233 0.97 4.91 -4.28
N ALA A 234 1.09 6.14 -3.79
CA ALA A 234 2.37 6.84 -3.73
C ALA A 234 3.35 6.04 -2.84
N SER A 235 2.92 5.65 -1.64
CA SER A 235 3.69 4.78 -0.75
C SER A 235 4.04 3.42 -1.35
N GLU A 236 3.14 2.79 -2.12
CA GLU A 236 3.38 1.52 -2.81
C GLU A 236 4.55 1.66 -3.81
N HIS A 237 4.51 2.70 -4.65
CA HIS A 237 5.55 2.92 -5.66
C HIS A 237 6.88 3.37 -5.06
N ALA A 238 6.86 4.14 -3.98
CA ALA A 238 8.05 4.49 -3.20
C ALA A 238 8.72 3.25 -2.60
N ALA A 239 7.93 2.39 -1.93
CA ALA A 239 8.43 1.15 -1.33
C ALA A 239 8.97 0.18 -2.40
N SER A 240 8.29 0.07 -3.55
CA SER A 240 8.77 -0.67 -4.73
C SER A 240 10.12 -0.15 -5.23
N MET A 241 10.24 1.17 -5.42
CA MET A 241 11.47 1.80 -5.90
C MET A 241 12.64 1.52 -4.97
N THR A 242 12.43 1.69 -3.66
CA THR A 242 13.46 1.44 -2.64
C THR A 242 13.83 -0.05 -2.57
N ALA A 243 12.85 -0.95 -2.60
CA ALA A 243 13.11 -2.40 -2.62
C ALA A 243 13.91 -2.84 -3.86
N MET A 244 13.58 -2.29 -5.03
CA MET A 244 14.29 -2.60 -6.28
C MET A 244 15.70 -2.01 -6.32
N LYS A 245 15.91 -0.82 -5.72
CA LYS A 245 17.24 -0.26 -5.54
C LYS A 245 18.10 -1.19 -4.68
N SER A 246 17.64 -1.55 -3.48
CA SER A 246 18.36 -2.48 -2.60
C SER A 246 18.61 -3.84 -3.27
N ALA A 247 17.65 -4.36 -4.04
CA ALA A 247 17.85 -5.61 -4.78
C ALA A 247 18.95 -5.49 -5.87
N THR A 248 19.05 -4.34 -6.53
CA THR A 248 20.09 -4.05 -7.53
C THR A 248 21.47 -3.94 -6.89
N ASP A 249 21.55 -3.28 -5.74
CA ASP A 249 22.79 -3.12 -4.97
C ASP A 249 23.27 -4.49 -4.46
N ASN A 250 22.39 -5.27 -3.82
CA ASN A 250 22.67 -6.64 -3.37
C ASN A 250 23.12 -7.56 -4.52
N ALA A 251 22.50 -7.43 -5.70
CA ALA A 251 22.89 -8.22 -6.86
C ALA A 251 24.30 -7.85 -7.35
N SER A 252 24.67 -6.57 -7.27
CA SER A 252 26.01 -6.08 -7.65
C SER A 252 27.08 -6.63 -6.70
N GLU A 253 26.84 -6.60 -5.39
CA GLU A 253 27.74 -7.19 -4.40
C GLU A 253 27.93 -8.70 -4.62
N LEU A 254 26.84 -9.43 -4.91
CA LEU A 254 26.91 -10.85 -5.23
C LEU A 254 27.71 -11.13 -6.51
N ILE A 255 27.57 -10.28 -7.53
CA ILE A 255 28.34 -10.41 -8.78
C ILE A 255 29.83 -10.25 -8.51
N ASP A 256 30.22 -9.28 -7.68
CA ASP A 256 31.62 -9.02 -7.35
C ASP A 256 32.23 -10.21 -6.59
N GLY A 257 31.53 -10.72 -5.57
CA GLY A 257 31.98 -11.91 -4.82
C GLY A 257 32.08 -13.17 -5.68
N LEU A 258 31.12 -13.39 -6.58
CA LEU A 258 31.15 -14.50 -7.53
C LEU A 258 32.28 -14.35 -8.56
N THR A 259 32.58 -13.12 -8.99
CA THR A 259 33.66 -12.83 -9.95
C THR A 259 35.03 -13.12 -9.33
N LEU A 260 35.23 -12.75 -8.07
CA LEU A 260 36.44 -13.11 -7.33
C LEU A 260 36.60 -14.64 -7.22
N SER A 261 35.52 -15.33 -6.84
CA SER A 261 35.49 -16.79 -6.74
C SER A 261 35.76 -17.47 -8.09
N TYR A 262 35.20 -16.94 -9.17
CA TYR A 262 35.42 -17.42 -10.54
C TYR A 262 36.89 -17.30 -10.94
N ASN A 263 37.50 -16.14 -10.71
CA ASN A 263 38.90 -15.90 -11.07
C ASN A 263 39.85 -16.81 -10.28
N ARG A 264 39.57 -17.04 -8.99
CA ARG A 264 40.34 -17.99 -8.16
C ARG A 264 40.23 -19.43 -8.68
N ALA A 265 39.02 -19.89 -8.99
CA ALA A 265 38.79 -21.22 -9.56
C ALA A 265 39.45 -21.35 -10.95
N ARG A 266 39.44 -20.28 -11.75
CA ARG A 266 40.08 -20.24 -13.06
C ARG A 266 41.59 -20.39 -12.96
N GLN A 267 42.21 -19.66 -12.04
CA GLN A 267 43.65 -19.78 -11.79
C GLN A 267 44.01 -21.19 -11.31
N ALA A 268 43.25 -21.75 -10.36
CA ALA A 268 43.48 -23.10 -9.88
C ALA A 268 43.36 -24.15 -11.01
N ALA A 269 42.36 -24.03 -11.88
CA ALA A 269 42.20 -24.93 -13.03
C ALA A 269 43.36 -24.81 -14.03
N ILE A 270 43.80 -23.59 -14.37
CA ILE A 270 44.95 -23.38 -15.26
C ILE A 270 46.22 -23.97 -14.64
N THR A 271 46.47 -23.72 -13.36
CA THR A 271 47.64 -24.29 -12.66
C THR A 271 47.59 -25.82 -12.64
N GLN A 272 46.41 -26.40 -12.39
CA GLN A 272 46.21 -27.84 -12.43
C GLN A 272 46.47 -28.42 -13.83
N GLU A 273 45.89 -27.84 -14.89
CA GLU A 273 46.13 -28.27 -16.27
C GLU A 273 47.62 -28.21 -16.63
N ILE A 274 48.32 -27.12 -16.26
CA ILE A 274 49.77 -27.00 -16.50
C ILE A 274 50.54 -28.08 -15.73
N THR A 275 50.19 -28.34 -14.47
CA THR A 275 50.86 -29.34 -13.62
C THR A 275 50.66 -30.74 -14.18
N GLU A 276 49.46 -31.05 -14.68
CA GLU A 276 49.14 -32.34 -15.31
C GLU A 276 49.91 -32.52 -16.63
N ILE A 277 50.04 -31.48 -17.46
CA ILE A 277 50.82 -31.52 -18.70
C ILE A 277 52.30 -31.75 -18.42
N VAL A 278 52.88 -30.98 -17.49
CA VAL A 278 54.31 -31.08 -17.14
C VAL A 278 54.60 -32.44 -16.49
N GLY A 279 53.74 -32.90 -15.59
CA GLY A 279 53.88 -34.22 -14.95
C GLY A 279 53.77 -35.38 -15.95
N GLY A 280 52.86 -35.29 -16.91
CA GLY A 280 52.74 -36.28 -17.98
C GLY A 280 53.93 -36.32 -18.94
N ALA A 281 54.49 -35.15 -19.27
CA ALA A 281 55.70 -35.06 -20.09
C ALA A 281 56.92 -35.65 -19.39
N ALA A 282 57.11 -35.34 -18.09
CA ALA A 282 58.21 -35.88 -17.29
C ALA A 282 58.13 -37.40 -17.06
N ALA A 283 56.93 -38.00 -17.15
CA ALA A 283 56.75 -39.45 -17.00
C ALA A 283 57.13 -40.25 -18.27
N LEU A 284 57.39 -39.58 -19.39
CA LEU A 284 57.82 -40.20 -20.66
C LEU A 284 59.35 -40.21 -20.84
N GLU A 285 60.09 -39.46 -20.02
CA GLU A 285 61.56 -39.58 -19.87
C GLU A 285 61.92 -40.72 -18.91
#